data_AF-A0AA86IV79-F1
#
_entry.id   AF-A0AA86IV79-F1
#
_cell.length_a   1.000
_cell.length_b   1.000
_cell.length_c   1.000
_cell.angle_alpha   90.00
_cell.angle_beta   90.00
_cell.angle_gamma   90.00
#
_symmetry.space_group_name_H-M   'P 1'
#
loop_
_entity.id
_entity.type
_entity.pdbx_description
1 polymer ?
#
loop_
_entity_poly.entity_id
_entity_poly.type
_entity_poly.pdbx_seq_one_letter_code
_entity_poly.pdbx_strand_id
1 'polypeptide(L)'
;MATTLGDLCPELKHCRPTQKKPQKPPRKGTAHIIKDIYPEIESWDNVFVTQVWFRWLRSVDQPLTEPTERDERFPMFLVETIRQRMVETGEWR
;
A
#
# COMPACT_ATOMS: atom_id res chain seq x y z
N MET A 1 -6.03 29.27 -43.85
CA MET A 1 -6.77 28.71 -42.70
C MET A 1 -6.55 27.21 -42.73
N ALA A 2 -5.85 26.65 -41.74
CA ALA A 2 -5.48 25.24 -41.74
C ALA A 2 -6.57 24.44 -41.00
N THR A 3 -7.36 23.66 -41.74
CA THR A 3 -8.27 22.68 -41.16
C THR A 3 -7.45 21.47 -40.72
N THR A 4 -7.48 21.16 -39.42
CA THR A 4 -6.78 19.99 -38.89
C THR A 4 -7.67 18.76 -39.08
N LEU A 5 -7.04 17.58 -39.27
CA LEU A 5 -7.70 16.31 -39.61
C LEU A 5 -8.86 15.94 -38.66
N GLY A 6 -8.87 16.47 -37.44
CA GLY A 6 -9.93 16.27 -36.45
C GLY A 6 -11.26 16.96 -36.77
N ASP A 7 -11.29 17.97 -37.64
CA ASP A 7 -12.50 18.68 -38.05
C ASP A 7 -13.22 18.00 -39.24
N LEU A 8 -12.53 17.12 -39.98
CA LEU A 8 -13.07 16.44 -41.16
C LEU A 8 -13.91 15.20 -40.82
N CYS A 9 -13.80 14.67 -39.60
CA CYS A 9 -14.47 13.43 -39.19
C CYS A 9 -15.13 13.54 -37.80
N PRO A 10 -16.25 14.27 -37.65
CA PRO A 10 -16.98 14.37 -36.39
C PRO A 10 -17.53 13.00 -35.90
N GLU A 11 -17.83 12.09 -36.82
CA GLU A 11 -18.34 10.74 -36.54
C GLU A 11 -17.34 9.85 -35.78
N LEU A 12 -16.03 10.11 -35.89
CA LEU A 12 -15.01 9.33 -35.18
C LEU A 12 -15.02 9.56 -33.66
N LYS A 13 -15.64 10.64 -33.19
CA LYS A 13 -15.75 10.95 -31.76
C LYS A 13 -16.71 10.00 -31.03
N HIS A 14 -17.67 9.41 -31.76
CA HIS A 14 -18.69 8.50 -31.22
C HIS A 14 -18.26 7.03 -31.23
N CYS A 15 -17.20 6.69 -31.96
CA CYS A 15 -16.64 5.34 -32.02
C CYS A 15 -15.57 5.07 -30.93
N ARG A 16 -15.68 5.70 -29.75
CA ARG A 16 -14.94 5.20 -28.58
C ARG A 16 -15.73 4.06 -27.97
N PRO A 17 -15.27 2.80 -28.04
CA PRO A 17 -15.86 1.77 -27.21
C PRO A 17 -15.72 2.25 -25.77
N THR A 18 -16.85 2.36 -25.07
CA THR A 18 -16.87 2.57 -23.63
C THR A 18 -16.24 1.32 -23.02
N GLN A 19 -14.92 1.33 -22.90
CA GLN A 19 -14.19 0.32 -22.14
C GLN A 19 -14.64 0.49 -20.69
N LYS A 20 -15.73 -0.20 -20.32
CA LYS A 20 -16.02 -0.52 -18.92
C LYS A 20 -14.82 -1.32 -18.44
N LYS A 21 -13.84 -0.61 -17.86
CA LYS A 21 -12.72 -1.25 -17.18
C LYS A 21 -13.34 -2.26 -16.20
N PRO A 22 -12.97 -3.54 -16.25
CA PRO A 22 -13.44 -4.49 -15.24
C PRO A 22 -13.04 -3.91 -13.90
N GLN A 23 -14.04 -3.55 -13.10
CA GLN A 23 -13.85 -3.10 -11.72
C GLN A 23 -13.31 -4.30 -10.97
N LYS A 24 -11.98 -4.43 -10.92
CA LYS A 24 -11.32 -5.34 -9.99
C LYS A 24 -11.89 -4.99 -8.61
N PRO A 25 -12.27 -5.98 -7.79
CA PRO A 25 -12.71 -5.71 -6.43
C PRO A 25 -11.66 -4.81 -5.77
N PRO A 26 -12.07 -3.83 -4.95
CA PRO A 26 -11.12 -2.95 -4.29
C PRO A 26 -10.14 -3.86 -3.57
N ARG A 27 -8.88 -3.90 -4.04
CA ARG A 27 -7.84 -4.65 -3.36
C ARG A 27 -7.84 -4.10 -1.95
N LYS A 28 -8.25 -4.90 -0.97
CA LYS A 28 -8.05 -4.56 0.44
C LYS A 28 -6.58 -4.17 0.53
N GLY A 29 -6.29 -2.90 0.82
CA GLY A 29 -4.92 -2.42 0.79
C GLY A 29 -4.09 -3.25 1.77
N THR A 30 -2.81 -3.46 1.48
CA THR A 30 -1.90 -4.24 2.32
C THR A 30 -1.98 -3.84 3.80
N ALA A 31 -2.19 -2.55 4.11
CA ALA A 31 -2.47 -2.06 5.46
C ALA A 31 -3.68 -2.72 6.14
N HIS A 32 -4.79 -2.88 5.42
CA HIS A 32 -6.00 -3.52 5.94
C HIS A 32 -5.78 -5.01 6.21
N ILE A 33 -5.03 -5.70 5.35
CA ILE A 33 -4.67 -7.11 5.56
C ILE A 33 -3.79 -7.26 6.80
N ILE A 34 -2.80 -6.38 6.96
CA ILE A 34 -1.94 -6.36 8.14
C ILE A 34 -2.76 -6.10 9.41
N LYS A 35 -3.69 -5.14 9.39
CA LYS A 35 -4.55 -4.82 10.54
C LYS A 35 -5.53 -5.95 10.88
N ASP A 36 -6.04 -6.67 9.89
CA ASP A 36 -6.89 -7.85 10.12
C ASP A 36 -6.12 -8.97 10.87
N ILE A 37 -4.79 -9.09 10.63
CA ILE A 37 -3.93 -10.11 11.26
C ILE A 37 -3.40 -9.65 12.64
N TYR A 38 -3.18 -8.35 12.78
CA TYR A 38 -2.66 -7.70 13.99
C TYR A 38 -3.63 -6.62 14.48
N PRO A 39 -4.72 -7.00 15.19
CA PRO A 39 -5.68 -6.04 15.71
C PRO A 39 -5.05 -5.03 16.67
N GLU A 40 -3.90 -5.35 17.27
CA GLU A 40 -3.16 -4.46 18.17
C GLU A 40 -2.68 -3.17 17.49
N ILE A 41 -2.53 -3.18 16.16
CA ILE A 41 -2.10 -2.03 15.35
C ILE A 41 -3.23 -1.49 14.45
N GLU A 42 -4.48 -1.88 14.70
CA GLU A 42 -5.64 -1.44 13.91
C GLU A 42 -5.78 0.10 13.88
N SER A 43 -5.49 0.75 15.01
CA SER A 43 -5.57 2.20 15.19
C SER A 43 -4.42 2.98 14.56
N TRP A 44 -3.38 2.31 14.06
CA TRP A 44 -2.19 2.96 13.50
C TRP A 44 -2.45 3.50 12.09
N ASP A 45 -1.67 4.48 11.66
CA ASP A 45 -1.79 5.03 10.31
C ASP A 45 -1.48 3.99 9.21
N ASN A 46 -2.26 3.97 8.13
CA ASN A 46 -2.13 2.97 7.06
C ASN A 46 -0.79 3.06 6.31
N VAL A 47 -0.27 4.27 6.12
CA VAL A 47 1.03 4.50 5.48
C VAL A 47 2.14 4.02 6.40
N PHE A 48 2.03 4.31 7.69
CA PHE A 48 2.98 3.82 8.69
C PHE A 48 3.01 2.28 8.75
N VAL A 49 1.85 1.64 8.87
CA VAL A 49 1.74 0.17 8.94
C VAL A 49 2.38 -0.51 7.73
N THR A 50 2.12 0.00 6.51
CA THR A 50 2.72 -0.54 5.29
C THR A 50 4.24 -0.32 5.22
N GLN A 51 4.72 0.86 5.61
CA GLN A 51 6.17 1.12 5.66
C GLN A 51 6.90 0.19 6.62
N VAL A 52 6.36 0.00 7.83
CA VAL A 52 7.00 -0.86 8.82
C VAL A 52 6.95 -2.33 8.42
N TRP A 53 5.84 -2.78 7.80
CA TRP A 53 5.76 -4.11 7.21
C TRP A 53 6.83 -4.35 6.14
N PHE A 54 7.01 -3.40 5.22
CA PHE A 54 8.07 -3.50 4.21
C PHE A 54 9.48 -3.48 4.82
N ARG A 55 9.67 -2.73 5.90
CA ARG A 55 10.95 -2.72 6.63
C ARG A 55 11.22 -4.06 7.29
N TRP A 56 10.20 -4.69 7.86
CA TRP A 56 10.30 -6.04 8.42
C TRP A 56 10.64 -7.07 7.34
N LEU A 57 9.94 -7.07 6.21
CA LEU A 57 10.24 -7.98 5.09
C LEU A 57 11.69 -7.86 4.61
N ARG A 58 12.21 -6.63 4.52
CA ARG A 58 13.62 -6.38 4.21
C ARG A 58 14.58 -6.94 5.27
N SER A 59 14.19 -6.96 6.54
CA SER A 59 15.02 -7.52 7.61
C SER A 59 15.09 -9.04 7.60
N VAL A 60 14.06 -9.71 7.05
CA VAL A 60 13.98 -11.18 6.92
C VAL A 60 14.38 -11.64 5.50
N ASP A 61 14.85 -10.72 4.65
CA ASP A 61 15.19 -10.95 3.23
C ASP A 61 14.04 -11.62 2.43
N GLN A 62 12.80 -11.26 2.78
CA GLN A 62 11.61 -11.77 2.11
C GLN A 62 11.12 -10.82 1.02
N PRO A 63 10.48 -11.36 -0.03
CA PRO A 63 9.87 -10.55 -1.08
C PRO A 63 8.78 -9.64 -0.50
N LEU A 64 8.54 -8.52 -1.19
CA LEU A 64 7.57 -7.48 -0.81
C LEU A 64 6.12 -7.98 -0.95
N THR A 65 5.72 -8.89 -0.07
CA THR A 65 4.49 -9.67 -0.17
C THR A 65 3.53 -9.29 0.95
N GLU A 66 2.24 -9.48 0.69
CA GLU A 66 1.21 -9.28 1.72
C GLU A 66 1.27 -10.44 2.73
N PRO A 67 1.00 -10.17 4.02
CA PRO A 67 0.94 -11.23 5.01
C PRO A 67 -0.25 -12.14 4.75
N THR A 68 0.01 -13.44 4.68
CA THR A 68 -1.04 -14.47 4.63
C THR A 68 -1.36 -15.00 6.03
N GLU A 69 -0.37 -15.02 6.92
CA GLU A 69 -0.46 -15.59 8.27
C GLU A 69 0.16 -14.65 9.31
N ARG A 70 -0.20 -14.87 10.58
CA ARG A 70 0.34 -14.13 11.72
C ARG A 70 1.73 -14.65 12.06
N ASP A 71 2.73 -13.79 11.97
CA ASP A 71 4.11 -14.04 12.41
C ASP A 71 4.38 -13.28 13.71
N GLU A 72 4.63 -14.00 14.81
CA GLU A 72 4.89 -13.42 16.12
C GLU A 72 6.21 -12.62 16.20
N ARG A 73 7.11 -12.80 15.21
CA ARG A 73 8.35 -12.03 15.12
C ARG A 73 8.11 -10.61 14.66
N PHE A 74 7.05 -10.34 13.90
CA PHE A 74 6.73 -9.00 13.43
C PHE A 74 6.41 -8.04 14.60
N PRO A 75 5.49 -8.37 15.54
CA PRO A 75 5.28 -7.55 16.75
C PRO A 75 6.55 -7.32 17.57
N MET A 76 7.41 -8.33 17.72
CA MET A 76 8.70 -8.17 18.43
C MET A 76 9.62 -7.18 17.71
N PHE A 77 9.68 -7.27 16.37
CA PHE A 77 10.42 -6.31 15.56
C PHE A 77 9.85 -4.88 15.67
N LEU A 78 8.53 -4.72 15.77
CA LEU A 78 7.89 -3.41 15.99
C LEU A 78 8.37 -2.77 17.29
N VAL A 79 8.31 -3.51 18.39
CA VAL A 79 8.72 -3.02 19.72
C VAL A 79 10.18 -2.61 19.72
N GLU A 80 11.06 -3.45 19.16
CA GLU A 80 12.49 -3.13 19.08
C GLU A 80 12.76 -1.92 18.17
N THR A 81 12.03 -1.80 17.05
CA THR A 81 12.13 -0.63 16.16
C THR A 81 11.70 0.65 16.87
N ILE A 82 10.60 0.64 17.62
CA ILE A 82 10.11 1.79 18.38
C ILE A 82 11.11 2.16 19.47
N ARG A 83 11.60 1.16 20.22
CA ARG A 83 12.60 1.36 21.26
C ARG A 83 13.86 2.02 20.70
N GLN A 84 14.39 1.51 19.60
CA GLN A 84 15.56 2.10 18.93
C GLN A 84 15.30 3.54 18.51
N ARG A 85 14.13 3.82 17.91
CA ARG A 85 13.75 5.19 17.54
C ARG A 85 13.63 6.12 18.74
N MET A 86 13.06 5.67 19.86
CA MET A 86 12.92 6.49 21.06
C MET A 86 14.28 6.80 21.71
N VAL A 87 15.23 5.86 21.67
CA VAL A 87 16.63 6.08 22.10
C VAL A 87 17.34 7.06 21.17
N GLU A 88 17.22 6.88 19.84
CA GLU A 88 17.81 7.79 18.84
C GLU A 88 17.30 9.24 18.98
N THR A 89 16.01 9.40 19.26
CA THR A 89 15.37 10.72 19.40
C THR A 89 15.64 11.35 20.78
N GLY A 90 16.31 10.62 21.68
CA GLY A 90 16.64 11.11 23.04
C GLY A 90 15.41 11.27 23.95
N GLU A 91 14.27 10.71 23.55
CA GLU A 91 13.00 10.77 24.28
C GLU A 91 12.91 9.70 25.37
N TRP A 92 13.75 8.66 25.29
CA TRP A 92 13.91 7.66 26.34
C TRP A 92 15.21 7.94 27.11
N ARG A 93 15.10 8.55 28.30
CA ARG A 93 16.20 8.73 29.25
C ARG A 93 16.00 7.85 30.48
#